data_AF-A0A383BMN7-F1
#
_entry.id   AF-A0A383BMN7-F1
#
_cell.length_a   1.000
_cell.length_b   1.000
_cell.length_c   1.000
_cell.angle_alpha   90.00
_cell.angle_beta   90.00
_cell.angle_gamma   90.00
#
_symmetry.space_group_name_H-M   'P 1'
#
loop_
_entity.id
_entity.type
_entity.pdbx_description
1 polymer ?
#
loop_
_entity_poly.entity_id
_entity_poly.type
_entity_poly.pdbx_seq_one_letter_code
_entity_poly.pdbx_strand_id
1 'polypeptide(L)'
;YERISSVASTLQVSGDKCNYESLRLVPHPYSWDPSAGVCNLCSPIDVVFDDIEIINSAYQSASELGNRLNLNLFSGTANEKNEKSSTSLKLKLQDLSDESSYGITITSDDVEITAGDEVGFYYGLISLMQLAQTYHQLIPCGSIFDKPRFSWRGQHLDTVRHFYSVDSLLKLLDLMSLFKLNKFHWHGVDDEAFRFKLDRHPEIATATAKRGNNLAVPPVFGSGPDATGGCYDREDMHKVINRAA
;
A
#
# COMPACT_ATOMS: atom_id res chain seq x y z
N TYR A 1 18.08 24.10 30.70
CA TYR A 1 17.73 22.86 29.97
C TYR A 1 16.24 22.88 29.69
N GLU A 2 15.85 23.45 28.55
CA GLU A 2 14.46 23.50 28.11
C GLU A 2 14.01 22.11 27.63
N ARG A 3 12.92 21.60 28.21
CA ARG A 3 12.25 20.40 27.70
C ARG A 3 11.44 20.82 26.48
N ILE A 4 11.88 20.41 25.29
CA ILE A 4 11.07 20.46 24.08
C ILE A 4 10.03 19.34 24.20
N SER A 5 8.79 19.72 24.51
CA SER A 5 7.62 18.86 24.45
C SER A 5 7.27 18.59 22.99
N SER A 6 7.17 17.32 22.57
CA SER A 6 6.84 16.91 21.20
C SER A 6 5.35 17.00 20.85
N VAL A 7 4.60 17.85 21.55
CA VAL A 7 3.18 18.03 21.30
C VAL A 7 3.02 19.37 20.59
N ALA A 8 3.01 19.33 19.26
CA ALA A 8 2.50 20.46 18.48
C ALA A 8 1.09 20.79 18.98
N SER A 9 0.79 22.07 19.16
CA SER A 9 -0.53 22.53 19.58
C SER A 9 -1.59 21.98 18.64
N THR A 10 -2.51 21.19 19.16
CA THR A 10 -3.73 20.80 18.46
C THR A 10 -4.44 22.07 18.04
N LEU A 11 -4.72 22.22 16.74
CA LEU A 11 -5.61 23.26 16.23
C LEU A 11 -6.95 23.15 16.98
N GLN A 12 -7.28 24.18 17.76
CA GLN A 12 -8.64 24.36 18.26
C GLN A 12 -9.53 24.75 17.09
N VAL A 13 -10.24 23.78 16.53
CA VAL A 13 -11.39 24.06 15.66
C VAL A 13 -12.63 24.02 16.54
N SER A 14 -13.10 25.21 16.93
CA SER A 14 -14.42 25.39 17.53
C SER A 14 -15.46 25.48 16.42
N GLY A 15 -16.47 24.61 16.42
CA GLY A 15 -17.68 24.82 15.65
C GLY A 15 -18.33 23.52 15.18
N ASP A 16 -19.51 23.23 15.74
CA ASP A 16 -20.44 22.22 15.25
C ASP A 16 -20.72 22.40 13.76
N LYS A 17 -20.35 21.38 12.98
CA LYS A 17 -20.97 20.92 11.74
C LYS A 17 -20.35 19.56 11.43
N CYS A 18 -21.14 18.53 11.16
CA CYS A 18 -20.63 17.34 10.49
C CYS A 18 -19.92 17.80 9.21
N ASN A 19 -18.59 17.70 9.18
CA ASN A 19 -17.78 18.21 8.09
C ASN A 19 -17.97 17.32 6.85
N TYR A 20 -18.93 17.70 6.01
CA TYR A 20 -19.05 17.20 4.64
C TYR A 20 -17.88 17.66 3.74
N GLU A 21 -16.93 18.44 4.26
CA GLU A 21 -15.82 19.06 3.53
C GLU A 21 -14.58 18.15 3.36
N SER A 22 -14.39 17.11 4.19
CA SER A 22 -13.22 16.24 4.07
C SER A 22 -13.49 15.05 3.15
N LEU A 23 -12.69 14.90 2.10
CA LEU A 23 -12.69 13.71 1.23
C LEU A 23 -12.40 12.46 2.07
N ARG A 24 -13.24 11.42 1.95
CA ARG A 24 -13.03 10.14 2.64
C ARG A 24 -12.02 9.31 1.87
N LEU A 25 -10.74 9.65 2.05
CA LEU A 25 -9.60 8.97 1.47
C LEU A 25 -8.56 8.70 2.57
N VAL A 26 -7.95 7.52 2.55
CA VAL A 26 -6.97 7.09 3.58
C VAL A 26 -5.71 6.54 2.91
N PRO A 27 -4.52 7.11 3.16
CA PRO A 27 -4.26 8.31 3.95
C PRO A 27 -4.97 9.54 3.38
N HIS A 28 -5.28 10.52 4.24
CA HIS A 28 -5.87 11.77 3.79
C HIS A 28 -4.85 12.51 2.91
N PRO A 29 -5.28 13.05 1.74
CA PRO A 29 -4.36 13.69 0.82
C PRO A 29 -3.82 15.01 1.40
N TYR A 30 -2.71 15.50 0.84
CA TYR A 30 -2.16 16.81 1.15
C TYR A 30 -3.18 17.94 0.92
N SER A 31 -3.91 17.91 -0.21
CA SER A 31 -5.01 18.85 -0.47
C SER A 31 -6.15 18.22 -1.27
N TRP A 32 -7.36 18.72 -1.03
CA TRP A 32 -8.59 18.38 -1.72
C TRP A 32 -9.37 19.66 -2.02
N ASP A 33 -9.68 19.91 -3.29
CA ASP A 33 -10.52 21.02 -3.77
C ASP A 33 -11.79 20.45 -4.43
N PRO A 34 -12.94 20.40 -3.73
CA PRO A 34 -14.16 19.80 -4.25
C PRO A 34 -14.78 20.63 -5.37
N SER A 35 -15.31 19.96 -6.39
CA SER A 35 -16.15 20.59 -7.41
C SER A 35 -17.55 19.97 -7.44
N ALA A 36 -18.50 20.66 -8.09
CA ALA A 36 -19.82 20.08 -8.30
C ALA A 36 -19.74 18.85 -9.21
N GLY A 37 -20.54 17.83 -8.89
CA GLY A 37 -20.71 16.63 -9.71
C GLY A 37 -20.20 15.35 -9.07
N VAL A 38 -20.48 14.26 -9.77
CA VAL A 38 -20.04 12.90 -9.44
C VAL A 38 -19.50 12.27 -10.72
N CYS A 39 -18.42 11.51 -10.59
CA CYS A 39 -17.87 10.66 -11.64
C CYS A 39 -18.34 9.22 -11.42
N ASN A 40 -18.82 8.58 -12.49
CA ASN A 40 -19.34 7.22 -12.43
C ASN A 40 -18.31 6.21 -12.93
N LEU A 41 -17.85 5.33 -12.03
CA LEU A 41 -16.88 4.27 -12.30
C LEU A 41 -17.52 2.87 -12.33
N CYS A 42 -18.85 2.77 -12.40
CA CYS A 42 -19.56 1.48 -12.41
C CYS A 42 -19.38 0.70 -13.72
N SER A 43 -19.18 1.42 -14.83
CA SER A 43 -18.88 0.83 -16.13
C SER A 43 -17.37 0.64 -16.30
N PRO A 44 -16.90 -0.26 -17.20
CA PRO A 44 -15.50 -0.33 -17.55
C PRO A 44 -14.94 1.05 -17.92
N ILE A 45 -13.79 1.41 -17.38
CA ILE A 45 -13.14 2.69 -17.60
C ILE A 45 -12.22 2.57 -18.82
N ASP A 46 -12.28 3.54 -19.73
CA ASP A 46 -11.35 3.63 -20.85
C ASP A 46 -10.02 4.21 -20.35
N VAL A 47 -9.00 3.37 -20.20
CA VAL A 47 -7.69 3.79 -19.70
C VAL A 47 -6.82 4.23 -20.89
N VAL A 48 -6.34 5.48 -20.85
CA VAL A 48 -5.56 6.11 -21.93
C VAL A 48 -4.28 6.71 -21.37
N PHE A 49 -3.13 6.31 -21.90
CA PHE A 49 -1.85 6.93 -21.57
C PHE A 49 -0.79 6.64 -22.63
N ASP A 50 0.20 7.53 -22.72
CA ASP A 50 1.35 7.37 -23.60
C ASP A 50 2.19 6.17 -23.18
N ASP A 51 2.74 5.42 -24.15
CA ASP A 51 3.57 4.23 -23.91
C ASP A 51 4.93 4.61 -23.30
N ILE A 52 4.90 4.88 -22.00
CA ILE A 52 6.04 5.30 -21.18
C ILE A 52 6.25 4.24 -20.10
N GLU A 53 7.50 3.75 -19.96
CA GLU A 53 7.87 2.65 -19.06
C GLU A 53 7.38 2.84 -17.63
N ILE A 54 7.58 4.04 -17.05
CA ILE A 54 7.16 4.33 -15.67
C ILE A 54 5.64 4.33 -15.48
N ILE A 55 4.87 4.72 -16.50
CA ILE A 55 3.39 4.70 -16.44
C ILE A 55 2.90 3.27 -16.57
N ASN A 56 3.45 2.51 -17.52
CA ASN A 56 3.15 1.09 -17.71
C ASN A 56 3.42 0.29 -16.44
N SER A 57 4.61 0.44 -15.84
CA SER A 57 5.00 -0.27 -14.62
C SER A 57 4.06 0.05 -13.45
N ALA A 58 3.78 1.33 -13.21
CA ALA A 58 2.85 1.76 -12.16
C ALA A 58 1.43 1.21 -12.36
N TYR A 59 0.92 1.25 -13.60
CA TYR A 59 -0.40 0.74 -13.94
C TYR A 59 -0.51 -0.78 -13.72
N GLN A 60 0.47 -1.55 -14.20
CA GLN A 60 0.49 -3.00 -14.00
C GLN A 60 0.55 -3.35 -12.51
N SER A 61 1.48 -2.75 -11.77
CA SER A 61 1.62 -2.97 -10.32
C SER A 61 0.32 -2.64 -9.57
N ALA A 62 -0.35 -1.53 -9.90
CA ALA A 62 -1.61 -1.15 -9.26
C ALA A 62 -2.76 -2.09 -9.62
N SER A 63 -2.84 -2.54 -10.89
CA SER A 63 -3.84 -3.52 -11.34
C SER A 63 -3.65 -4.87 -10.65
N GLU A 64 -2.41 -5.34 -10.52
CA GLU A 64 -2.10 -6.57 -9.80
C GLU A 64 -2.44 -6.48 -8.31
N LEU A 65 -2.16 -5.35 -7.66
CA LEU A 65 -2.59 -5.11 -6.27
C LEU A 65 -4.11 -5.13 -6.15
N GLY A 66 -4.81 -4.46 -7.07
CA GLY A 66 -6.27 -4.48 -7.17
C GLY A 66 -6.81 -5.90 -7.23
N ASN A 67 -6.24 -6.74 -8.11
CA ASN A 67 -6.59 -8.16 -8.25
C ASN A 67 -6.40 -8.95 -6.95
N ARG A 68 -5.28 -8.76 -6.24
CA ARG A 68 -5.01 -9.45 -4.97
C ARG A 68 -5.95 -9.03 -3.84
N LEU A 69 -6.39 -7.77 -3.84
CA LEU A 69 -7.26 -7.20 -2.81
C LEU A 69 -8.76 -7.22 -3.18
N ASN A 70 -9.12 -7.72 -4.36
CA ASN A 70 -10.47 -7.64 -4.93
C ASN A 70 -11.00 -6.21 -5.07
N LEU A 71 -10.11 -5.27 -5.44
CA LEU A 71 -10.40 -3.86 -5.74
C LEU A 71 -10.27 -3.59 -7.24
N ASN A 72 -10.87 -4.45 -8.06
CA ASN A 72 -10.63 -4.53 -9.50
C ASN A 72 -11.26 -3.36 -10.26
N LEU A 73 -10.55 -2.23 -10.31
CA LEU A 73 -10.94 -1.06 -11.08
C LEU A 73 -10.31 -1.05 -12.49
N PHE A 74 -9.12 -1.62 -12.62
CA PHE A 74 -8.25 -1.54 -13.81
C PHE A 74 -8.27 -2.83 -14.64
N SER A 75 -9.46 -3.39 -14.87
CA SER A 75 -9.66 -4.70 -15.50
C SER A 75 -9.73 -4.67 -17.05
N GLY A 76 -9.60 -3.49 -17.65
CA GLY A 76 -9.54 -3.30 -19.11
C GLY A 76 -8.11 -3.32 -19.66
N THR A 77 -7.99 -3.68 -20.94
CA THR A 77 -6.79 -3.44 -21.76
C THR A 77 -6.59 -1.93 -21.91
N ALA A 78 -5.41 -1.43 -21.50
CA ALA A 78 -5.07 -0.04 -21.68
C ALA A 78 -5.03 0.32 -23.17
N ASN A 79 -5.42 1.54 -23.51
CA ASN A 79 -5.46 2.09 -24.87
C ASN A 79 -6.41 1.37 -25.87
N GLU A 80 -7.34 0.56 -25.37
CA GLU A 80 -8.44 0.02 -26.18
C GLU A 80 -9.76 0.70 -25.79
N LYS A 81 -10.53 1.15 -26.80
CA LYS A 81 -11.84 1.75 -26.55
C LYS A 81 -12.86 0.69 -26.17
N ASN A 82 -13.57 0.90 -25.07
CA ASN A 82 -14.72 0.11 -24.70
C ASN A 82 -16.00 0.89 -25.03
N GLU A 83 -16.80 0.40 -25.96
CA GLU A 83 -18.08 1.04 -26.36
C GLU A 83 -19.06 1.19 -25.19
N LYS A 84 -18.86 0.46 -24.08
CA LYS A 84 -19.67 0.55 -22.86
C LYS A 84 -19.09 1.51 -21.82
N SER A 85 -17.92 2.10 -22.07
CA SER A 85 -17.32 3.05 -21.15
C SER A 85 -18.05 4.39 -21.18
N SER A 86 -18.30 4.93 -19.99
CA SER A 86 -18.79 6.29 -19.80
C SER A 86 -17.72 7.25 -19.30
N THR A 87 -16.55 6.72 -18.91
CA THR A 87 -15.54 7.46 -18.15
C THR A 87 -14.16 7.09 -18.63
N SER A 88 -13.31 8.08 -18.89
CA SER A 88 -11.91 7.82 -19.23
C SER A 88 -10.96 8.07 -18.05
N LEU A 89 -9.94 7.24 -17.91
CA LEU A 89 -8.81 7.44 -17.01
C LEU A 89 -7.57 7.80 -17.84
N LYS A 90 -7.05 9.01 -17.62
CA LYS A 90 -5.87 9.53 -18.32
C LYS A 90 -4.68 9.55 -17.36
N LEU A 91 -3.57 8.93 -17.74
CA LEU A 91 -2.31 9.05 -17.00
C LEU A 91 -1.35 9.94 -17.80
N LYS A 92 -0.87 11.02 -17.20
CA LYS A 92 0.00 12.00 -17.87
C LYS A 92 1.24 12.31 -17.07
N LEU A 93 2.38 12.28 -17.74
CA LEU A 93 3.64 12.72 -17.14
C LEU A 93 3.59 14.23 -16.89
N GLN A 94 3.89 14.64 -15.66
CA GLN A 94 4.01 16.02 -15.28
C GLN A 94 5.19 16.16 -14.33
N ASP A 95 6.10 17.08 -14.62
CA ASP A 95 7.22 17.34 -13.72
C ASP A 95 6.69 17.98 -12.43
N LEU A 96 6.80 17.24 -11.33
CA LEU A 96 6.40 17.65 -9.99
C LEU A 96 7.65 17.69 -9.11
N SER A 97 7.82 18.75 -8.33
CA SER A 97 9.07 18.97 -7.57
C SER A 97 9.28 18.00 -6.39
N ASP A 98 8.23 17.34 -5.93
CA ASP A 98 8.26 16.43 -4.78
C ASP A 98 8.23 14.96 -5.25
N GLU A 99 9.14 14.12 -4.75
CA GLU A 99 9.14 12.67 -5.02
C GLU A 99 7.83 11.99 -4.57
N SER A 100 7.39 11.01 -5.34
CA SER A 100 6.16 10.23 -5.10
C SER A 100 4.90 11.08 -4.97
N SER A 101 4.91 12.32 -5.47
CA SER A 101 3.75 13.18 -5.51
C SER A 101 2.89 12.89 -6.74
N TYR A 102 1.60 13.19 -6.64
CA TYR A 102 0.67 13.05 -7.75
C TYR A 102 -0.50 14.03 -7.65
N GLY A 103 -1.07 14.36 -8.80
CA GLY A 103 -2.35 15.04 -8.94
C GLY A 103 -3.44 14.07 -9.39
N ILE A 104 -4.68 14.29 -8.95
CA ILE A 104 -5.88 13.64 -9.51
C ILE A 104 -6.91 14.73 -9.79
N THR A 105 -7.33 14.87 -11.04
CA THR A 105 -8.47 15.71 -11.43
C THR A 105 -9.65 14.82 -11.77
N ILE A 106 -10.78 15.00 -11.08
CA ILE A 106 -11.99 14.20 -11.26
C ILE A 106 -13.09 15.10 -11.79
N THR A 107 -13.57 14.80 -12.99
CA THR A 107 -14.75 15.40 -13.61
C THR A 107 -15.84 14.35 -13.79
N SER A 108 -17.01 14.71 -14.30
CA SER A 108 -18.09 13.74 -14.50
C SER A 108 -17.77 12.64 -15.51
N ASP A 109 -16.93 12.94 -16.51
CA ASP A 109 -16.64 12.03 -17.64
C ASP A 109 -15.17 11.59 -17.70
N ASP A 110 -14.29 12.25 -16.97
CA ASP A 110 -12.84 12.02 -17.00
C ASP A 110 -12.23 12.01 -15.59
N VAL A 111 -11.29 11.10 -15.38
CA VAL A 111 -10.32 11.11 -14.29
C VAL A 111 -8.93 11.26 -14.90
N GLU A 112 -8.17 12.27 -14.49
CA GLU A 112 -6.78 12.45 -14.90
C GLU A 112 -5.85 12.31 -13.70
N ILE A 113 -4.83 11.47 -13.82
CA ILE A 113 -3.75 11.33 -12.83
C ILE A 113 -2.45 11.85 -13.45
N THR A 114 -1.80 12.77 -12.74
CA THR A 114 -0.48 13.29 -13.11
C THR A 114 0.56 12.95 -12.07
N ALA A 115 1.78 12.61 -12.51
CA ALA A 115 2.91 12.37 -11.62
C ALA A 115 4.24 12.57 -12.36
N GLY A 116 5.31 12.82 -11.60
CA GLY A 116 6.69 12.96 -12.11
C GLY A 116 7.52 11.68 -12.07
N ASP A 117 7.06 10.66 -11.34
CA ASP A 117 7.74 9.38 -11.17
C ASP A 117 6.75 8.20 -11.08
N GLU A 118 7.26 6.98 -11.19
CA GLU A 118 6.49 5.72 -11.12
C GLU A 118 5.70 5.59 -9.81
N VAL A 119 6.29 5.96 -8.68
CA VAL A 119 5.67 5.81 -7.35
C VAL A 119 4.50 6.78 -7.18
N GLY A 120 4.61 7.98 -7.73
CA GLY A 120 3.52 8.96 -7.79
C GLY A 120 2.34 8.43 -8.57
N PHE A 121 2.56 7.87 -9.77
CA PHE A 121 1.49 7.22 -10.53
C PHE A 121 0.85 6.07 -9.76
N TYR A 122 1.67 5.21 -9.15
CA TYR A 122 1.21 4.07 -8.36
C TYR A 122 0.31 4.52 -7.19
N TYR A 123 0.71 5.54 -6.44
CA TYR A 123 -0.09 6.09 -5.33
C TYR A 123 -1.34 6.85 -5.78
N GLY A 124 -1.30 7.50 -6.94
CA GLY A 124 -2.49 8.08 -7.58
C GLY A 124 -3.53 7.00 -7.90
N LEU A 125 -3.09 5.90 -8.53
CA LEU A 125 -3.94 4.76 -8.86
C LEU A 125 -4.51 4.08 -7.61
N ILE A 126 -3.71 3.89 -6.56
CA ILE A 126 -4.20 3.39 -5.25
C ILE A 126 -5.28 4.29 -4.68
N SER A 127 -5.10 5.60 -4.75
CA SER A 127 -6.10 6.54 -4.25
C SER A 127 -7.40 6.46 -5.03
N LEU A 128 -7.32 6.33 -6.35
CA LEU A 128 -8.50 6.12 -7.18
C LEU A 128 -9.23 4.82 -6.82
N MET A 129 -8.53 3.71 -6.61
CA MET A 129 -9.14 2.45 -6.14
C MET A 129 -9.82 2.62 -4.77
N GLN A 130 -9.19 3.34 -3.85
CA GLN A 130 -9.78 3.59 -2.53
C GLN A 130 -11.00 4.49 -2.59
N LEU A 131 -11.02 5.52 -3.44
CA LEU A 131 -12.18 6.36 -3.68
C LEU A 131 -13.32 5.54 -4.29
N ALA A 132 -13.04 4.76 -5.33
CA ALA A 132 -13.97 3.83 -5.95
C ALA A 132 -14.62 2.90 -4.90
N GLN A 133 -13.82 2.30 -4.03
CA GLN A 133 -14.32 1.44 -2.95
C GLN A 133 -15.16 2.22 -1.92
N THR A 134 -14.67 3.39 -1.48
CA THR A 134 -15.29 4.17 -0.38
C THR A 134 -16.61 4.81 -0.79
N TYR A 135 -16.74 5.16 -2.07
CA TYR A 135 -17.92 5.83 -2.63
C TYR A 135 -18.74 4.93 -3.55
N HIS A 136 -18.55 3.61 -3.48
CA HIS A 136 -19.30 2.63 -4.28
C HIS A 136 -19.33 2.98 -5.78
N GLN A 137 -18.15 3.28 -6.33
CA GLN A 137 -17.90 3.67 -7.72
C GLN A 137 -18.48 5.05 -8.14
N LEU A 138 -19.15 5.77 -7.25
CA LEU A 138 -19.70 7.11 -7.52
C LEU A 138 -18.88 8.17 -6.77
N ILE A 139 -17.71 8.51 -7.31
CA ILE A 139 -16.72 9.36 -6.63
C ILE A 139 -17.04 10.86 -6.83
N PRO A 140 -16.82 11.73 -5.82
CA PRO A 140 -17.08 13.16 -5.97
C PRO A 140 -16.08 13.81 -6.94
N CYS A 141 -16.55 14.77 -7.74
CA CYS A 141 -15.69 15.58 -8.59
C CYS A 141 -14.83 16.55 -7.77
N GLY A 142 -13.66 16.90 -8.28
CA GLY A 142 -12.73 17.82 -7.65
C GLY A 142 -11.27 17.52 -7.99
N SER A 143 -10.35 18.21 -7.32
CA SER A 143 -8.91 18.06 -7.53
C SER A 143 -8.20 17.63 -6.25
N ILE A 144 -7.35 16.62 -6.38
CA ILE A 144 -6.46 16.12 -5.32
C ILE A 144 -5.04 16.45 -5.74
N PHE A 145 -4.26 16.95 -4.80
CA PHE A 145 -2.81 16.91 -4.88
C PHE A 145 -2.31 16.23 -3.62
N ASP A 146 -1.42 15.25 -3.77
CA ASP A 146 -0.88 14.53 -2.63
C ASP A 146 0.62 14.32 -2.75
N LYS A 147 1.26 14.28 -1.59
CA LYS A 147 2.68 13.97 -1.45
C LYS A 147 2.97 13.42 -0.06
N PRO A 148 3.95 12.52 0.08
CA PRO A 148 4.30 11.98 1.38
C PRO A 148 4.89 13.06 2.29
N ARG A 149 4.37 13.18 3.51
CA ARG A 149 5.01 14.01 4.56
C ARG A 149 6.42 13.51 4.92
N PHE A 150 6.63 12.20 4.87
CA PHE A 150 7.90 11.55 5.18
C PHE A 150 8.25 10.54 4.10
N SER A 151 9.53 10.53 3.67
CA SER A 151 10.04 9.53 2.73
C SER A 151 10.09 8.13 3.31
N TRP A 152 10.23 7.99 4.64
CA TRP A 152 10.23 6.71 5.34
C TRP A 152 8.89 6.46 6.04
N ARG A 153 8.11 5.51 5.53
CA ARG A 153 6.79 5.12 6.06
C ARG A 153 6.79 3.62 6.33
N GLY A 154 7.17 3.27 7.56
CA GLY A 154 7.58 1.91 7.90
C GLY A 154 6.52 1.06 8.60
N GLN A 155 6.57 -0.25 8.37
CA GLN A 155 5.93 -1.28 9.17
C GLN A 155 6.99 -2.25 9.68
N HIS A 156 7.07 -2.41 11.00
CA HIS A 156 7.93 -3.40 11.65
C HIS A 156 7.12 -4.65 12.00
N LEU A 157 7.67 -5.85 11.76
CA LEU A 157 7.06 -7.11 12.17
C LEU A 157 8.09 -8.03 12.80
N ASP A 158 7.84 -8.38 14.06
CA ASP A 158 8.53 -9.42 14.81
C ASP A 158 7.97 -10.79 14.41
N THR A 159 8.79 -11.56 13.72
CA THR A 159 8.51 -12.95 13.32
C THR A 159 9.25 -13.97 14.20
N VAL A 160 9.95 -13.50 15.23
CA VAL A 160 10.71 -14.34 16.16
C VAL A 160 9.82 -14.81 17.30
N ARG A 161 9.11 -13.90 17.95
CA ARG A 161 8.22 -14.24 19.08
C ARG A 161 7.12 -15.18 18.64
N HIS A 162 6.58 -14.96 17.44
CA HIS A 162 5.68 -15.88 16.77
C HIS A 162 6.03 -15.97 15.28
N PHE A 163 6.03 -17.19 14.75
CA PHE A 163 6.23 -17.41 13.32
C PHE A 163 4.97 -17.04 12.54
N TYR A 164 5.16 -16.31 11.44
CA TYR A 164 4.11 -16.02 10.46
C TYR A 164 4.45 -16.69 9.14
N SER A 165 3.46 -17.30 8.47
CA SER A 165 3.70 -17.89 7.16
C SER A 165 4.05 -16.82 6.12
N VAL A 166 4.71 -17.23 5.03
CA VAL A 166 5.01 -16.34 3.90
C VAL A 166 3.74 -15.67 3.38
N ASP A 167 2.65 -16.42 3.22
CA ASP A 167 1.36 -15.87 2.77
C ASP A 167 0.84 -14.74 3.67
N SER A 168 1.05 -14.84 5.00
CA SER A 168 0.70 -13.76 5.93
C SER A 168 1.57 -12.51 5.69
N LEU A 169 2.86 -12.69 5.41
CA LEU A 169 3.77 -11.58 5.09
C LEU A 169 3.38 -10.91 3.77
N LEU A 170 3.05 -11.70 2.74
CA LEU A 170 2.63 -11.17 1.43
C LEU A 170 1.34 -10.35 1.54
N LYS A 171 0.37 -10.82 2.34
CA LYS A 171 -0.86 -10.06 2.64
C LYS A 171 -0.58 -8.77 3.40
N LEU A 172 0.38 -8.77 4.34
CA LEU A 172 0.79 -7.56 5.03
C LEU A 172 1.40 -6.55 4.05
N LEU A 173 2.24 -6.99 3.11
CA LEU A 173 2.81 -6.13 2.07
C LEU A 173 1.74 -5.52 1.16
N ASP A 174 0.72 -6.29 0.78
CA ASP A 174 -0.41 -5.76 -0.01
C ASP A 174 -1.16 -4.66 0.77
N LEU A 175 -1.38 -4.84 2.08
CA LEU A 175 -2.00 -3.81 2.93
C LEU A 175 -1.09 -2.60 3.12
N MET A 176 0.21 -2.81 3.32
CA MET A 176 1.20 -1.73 3.40
C MET A 176 1.13 -0.86 2.15
N SER A 177 1.08 -1.49 0.98
CA SER A 177 0.96 -0.81 -0.29
C SER A 177 -0.33 0.00 -0.39
N LEU A 178 -1.49 -0.59 -0.04
CA LEU A 178 -2.79 0.09 -0.02
C LEU A 178 -2.77 1.36 0.84
N PHE A 179 -2.03 1.36 1.94
CA PHE A 179 -1.88 2.52 2.83
C PHE A 179 -0.62 3.35 2.56
N LYS A 180 0.02 3.15 1.41
CA LYS A 180 1.20 3.88 0.94
C LYS A 180 2.42 3.79 1.89
N LEU A 181 2.53 2.73 2.70
CA LEU A 181 3.73 2.41 3.47
C LEU A 181 4.79 1.81 2.52
N ASN A 182 6.05 2.18 2.69
CA ASN A 182 7.12 1.88 1.72
C ASN A 182 8.39 1.26 2.33
N LYS A 183 8.38 0.92 3.63
CA LYS A 183 9.50 0.26 4.30
C LYS A 183 9.00 -0.89 5.15
N PHE A 184 9.32 -2.12 4.79
CA PHE A 184 9.06 -3.28 5.62
C PHE A 184 10.31 -3.64 6.44
N HIS A 185 10.22 -3.49 7.76
CA HIS A 185 11.27 -3.89 8.68
C HIS A 185 10.94 -5.28 9.24
N TRP A 186 11.60 -6.29 8.67
CA TRP A 186 11.39 -7.68 9.00
C TRP A 186 12.33 -8.14 10.12
N HIS A 187 11.82 -8.22 11.35
CA HIS A 187 12.58 -8.69 12.50
C HIS A 187 12.47 -10.21 12.59
N GLY A 188 13.54 -10.88 12.16
CA GLY A 188 13.60 -12.35 12.07
C GLY A 188 14.66 -12.98 12.97
N VAL A 189 15.30 -12.23 13.87
CA VAL A 189 16.32 -12.78 14.80
C VAL A 189 16.18 -12.16 16.19
N ASP A 190 16.05 -13.01 17.22
CA ASP A 190 15.98 -12.65 18.64
C ASP A 190 16.32 -13.90 19.49
N ASP A 191 16.21 -13.82 20.81
CA ASP A 191 16.55 -14.89 21.75
C ASP A 191 15.84 -16.23 21.43
N GLU A 192 14.58 -16.16 20.97
CA GLU A 192 13.73 -17.34 20.83
C GLU A 192 13.75 -17.98 19.44
N ALA A 193 14.35 -17.32 18.43
CA ALA A 193 14.58 -17.92 17.11
C ALA A 193 15.52 -17.11 16.21
N PHE A 194 16.21 -17.83 15.33
CA PHE A 194 16.80 -17.31 14.11
C PHE A 194 15.94 -17.78 12.92
N ARG A 195 15.20 -16.87 12.28
CA ARG A 195 14.20 -17.25 11.27
C ARG A 195 14.75 -17.40 9.86
N PHE A 196 15.87 -16.78 9.53
CA PHE A 196 16.38 -16.80 8.15
C PHE A 196 17.32 -17.98 7.92
N LYS A 197 17.02 -18.88 7.00
CA LYS A 197 17.92 -19.98 6.68
C LYS A 197 19.07 -19.48 5.80
N LEU A 198 20.25 -19.37 6.39
CA LEU A 198 21.47 -18.96 5.68
C LEU A 198 22.14 -20.17 5.03
N ASP A 199 22.74 -19.98 3.85
CA ASP A 199 23.35 -21.06 3.08
C ASP A 199 24.56 -21.70 3.76
N ARG A 200 25.40 -20.87 4.38
CA ARG A 200 26.63 -21.32 5.05
C ARG A 200 26.37 -21.89 6.44
N HIS A 201 25.26 -21.49 7.08
CA HIS A 201 24.92 -21.84 8.45
C HIS A 201 23.42 -22.18 8.60
N PRO A 202 22.89 -23.16 7.84
CA PRO A 202 21.47 -23.51 7.91
C PRO A 202 21.07 -24.09 9.27
N GLU A 203 22.02 -24.62 10.03
CA GLU A 203 21.84 -25.22 11.35
C GLU A 203 21.30 -24.23 12.38
N ILE A 204 21.66 -22.95 12.31
CA ILE A 204 21.22 -21.94 13.28
C ILE A 204 19.70 -21.75 13.20
N ALA A 205 19.20 -21.57 11.98
CA ALA A 205 17.77 -21.45 11.74
C ALA A 205 17.05 -22.78 12.00
N THR A 206 17.65 -23.90 11.59
CA THR A 206 17.02 -25.22 11.74
C THR A 206 16.88 -25.62 13.22
N ALA A 207 17.90 -25.35 14.05
CA ALA A 207 17.90 -25.68 15.48
C ALA A 207 16.90 -24.84 16.28
N THR A 208 16.63 -23.60 15.84
CA THR A 208 15.74 -22.65 16.53
C THR A 208 14.41 -22.44 15.81
N ALA A 209 14.17 -23.15 14.70
CA ALA A 209 12.93 -23.03 13.91
C ALA A 209 11.70 -23.33 14.75
N LYS A 210 11.80 -24.32 15.64
CA LYS A 210 10.70 -24.77 16.48
C LYS A 210 11.04 -24.64 17.96
N ARG A 211 10.00 -24.36 18.75
CA ARG A 211 10.00 -24.43 20.20
C ARG A 211 9.02 -25.49 20.69
N GLY A 212 9.30 -26.09 21.84
CA GLY A 212 8.51 -27.19 22.39
C GLY A 212 9.27 -27.93 23.49
N ASN A 213 8.59 -28.85 24.17
CA ASN A 213 9.23 -29.69 25.18
C ASN A 213 10.38 -30.50 24.56
N ASN A 214 11.53 -30.52 25.23
CA ASN A 214 12.75 -31.21 24.79
C ASN A 214 13.37 -30.67 23.48
N LEU A 215 13.04 -29.44 23.06
CA LEU A 215 13.72 -28.74 21.97
C LEU A 215 14.73 -27.72 22.51
N ALA A 216 15.63 -27.24 21.63
CA ALA A 216 16.64 -26.24 21.98
C ALA A 216 16.01 -24.95 22.56
N VAL A 217 14.86 -24.56 22.00
CA VAL A 217 14.03 -23.48 22.52
C VAL A 217 12.86 -24.10 23.29
N PRO A 218 12.73 -23.85 24.60
CA PRO A 218 11.62 -24.39 25.39
C PRO A 218 10.28 -23.73 24.99
N PRO A 219 9.13 -24.28 25.42
CA PRO A 219 7.86 -23.60 25.27
C PRO A 219 7.90 -22.20 25.90
N VAL A 220 7.59 -21.19 25.09
CA VAL A 220 7.50 -19.78 25.50
C VAL A 220 6.25 -19.15 24.90
N PHE A 221 5.78 -18.05 25.50
CA PHE A 221 4.61 -17.29 25.03
C PHE A 221 3.32 -18.12 24.91
N GLY A 222 3.15 -19.12 25.79
CA GLY A 222 1.95 -19.94 25.80
C GLY A 222 1.78 -20.85 24.58
N SER A 223 2.87 -21.25 23.92
CA SER A 223 2.83 -22.07 22.69
C SER A 223 2.36 -23.51 22.86
N GLY A 224 2.13 -23.96 24.10
CA GLY A 224 1.89 -25.36 24.41
C GLY A 224 3.16 -26.22 24.38
N PRO A 225 3.06 -27.50 24.78
CA PRO A 225 4.19 -28.41 24.90
C PRO A 225 4.71 -28.92 23.54
N ASP A 226 3.87 -28.91 22.51
CA ASP A 226 4.18 -29.47 21.20
C ASP A 226 5.11 -28.56 20.38
N ALA A 227 5.85 -29.18 19.46
CA ALA A 227 6.78 -28.49 18.58
C ALA A 227 6.06 -27.54 17.61
N THR A 228 6.31 -26.23 17.71
CA THR A 228 5.70 -25.19 16.87
C THR A 228 6.70 -24.10 16.45
N GLY A 229 6.47 -23.49 15.29
CA GLY A 229 7.33 -22.45 14.71
C GLY A 229 7.67 -22.72 13.24
N GLY A 230 8.67 -22.02 12.73
CA GLY A 230 9.18 -22.14 11.37
C GLY A 230 10.41 -21.29 11.11
N CYS A 231 10.96 -21.39 9.91
CA CYS A 231 12.01 -20.52 9.38
C CYS A 231 11.70 -20.23 7.91
N TYR A 232 12.25 -19.15 7.38
CA TYR A 232 12.15 -18.74 5.98
C TYR A 232 13.39 -19.20 5.23
N ASP A 233 13.20 -19.94 4.15
CA ASP A 233 14.30 -20.29 3.27
C ASP A 233 14.58 -19.20 2.23
N ARG A 234 15.52 -19.48 1.32
CA ARG A 234 15.90 -18.54 0.26
C ARG A 234 14.73 -18.23 -0.67
N GLU A 235 13.91 -19.21 -1.00
CA GLU A 235 12.77 -19.02 -1.89
C GLU A 235 11.69 -18.19 -1.21
N ASP A 236 11.42 -18.44 0.07
CA ASP A 236 10.52 -17.65 0.89
C ASP A 236 10.95 -16.18 0.96
N MET A 237 12.23 -15.93 1.25
CA MET A 237 12.78 -14.57 1.30
C MET A 237 12.68 -13.88 -0.07
N HIS A 238 12.98 -14.58 -1.17
CA HIS A 238 12.80 -14.02 -2.51
C HIS A 238 11.34 -13.69 -2.83
N LYS A 239 10.39 -14.54 -2.44
CA LYS A 239 8.95 -14.25 -2.61
C LYS A 239 8.55 -12.96 -1.90
N VAL A 240 9.00 -12.77 -0.66
CA VAL A 240 8.71 -11.56 0.12
C VAL A 240 9.39 -10.32 -0.47
N ILE A 241 10.67 -10.43 -0.87
CA ILE A 241 11.41 -9.32 -1.50
C ILE A 241 10.77 -8.92 -2.82
N ASN A 242 10.46 -9.88 -3.69
CA ASN A 242 9.85 -9.61 -4.99
C ASN A 242 8.42 -9.05 -4.86
N ARG A 243 7.69 -9.37 -3.79
CA ARG A 243 6.39 -8.75 -3.51
C ARG A 243 6.52 -7.31 -3.02
N ALA A 244 7.62 -6.97 -2.35
CA ALA A 244 7.85 -5.66 -1.77
C ALA A 244 8.49 -4.66 -2.73
N ALA A 245 9.18 -5.15 -3.77
CA ALA A 245 9.72 -4.37 -4.88
C ALA A 245 8.59 -3.88 -5.79
#